data_AF-A0A2V8QLN8-F1
#
_entry.id   AF-A0A2V8QLN8-F1
#
_cell.length_a   1.000
_cell.length_b   1.000
_cell.length_c   1.000
_cell.angle_alpha   90.00
_cell.angle_beta   90.00
_cell.angle_gamma   90.00
#
_symmetry.space_group_name_H-M   'P 1'
#
loop_
_entity.id
_entity.type
_entity.pdbx_description
1 polymer ?
#
loop_
_entity_poly.entity_id
_entity_poly.type
_entity_poly.pdbx_seq_one_letter_code
_entity_poly.pdbx_strand_id
1 'polypeptide(L)'
;PEDQQFFNTAQAVAQMRSELLQTVARHDPVLALDFLRATRLPHPEAFQGQGNWLLNQEQMLEASLAGQVAAQDPRQAFNVAEESLSRGVTTGLLGVLRQLNAKDPASASKLVADIVQKLRSEDLRENGESSGVALQLLTMTRPAEASPSTPQTQALPVNGPSVVFGDGPGAFVSNGGARSSNSLSIEQQTRADLIEKIITAAMSVQPNRGGTYPLYNALKALMPELEKSAPARVAALRQRAATIESGFNPQGDVWKPYQELMQKGTVEAMLEAAPKAPAEVRDNLYMNAAWKAFNDGGDPERARQIVDNISNPQQRAQARKNIDQQLQWRAAQQGNFAEARQMASRLPTVEEKVTALVQIAGAASSKGDKQTALQVLAEARGLLDGQAHGYAQFTAWLQIASAYAPLDADASFALVES
;
A
#
# COMPACT_ATOMS: atom_id res chain seq x y z
N PRO A 1 -29.87 -8.54 -9.26
CA PRO A 1 -29.05 -9.41 -10.12
C PRO A 1 -28.57 -8.61 -11.32
N GLU A 2 -27.48 -7.87 -11.13
CA GLU A 2 -26.81 -7.16 -12.21
C GLU A 2 -26.24 -8.21 -13.18
N ASP A 3 -26.51 -8.05 -14.48
CA ASP A 3 -26.27 -9.08 -15.49
C ASP A 3 -24.77 -9.43 -15.58
N GLN A 4 -24.39 -10.53 -14.92
CA GLN A 4 -23.05 -11.10 -14.98
C GLN A 4 -22.61 -11.38 -16.43
N GLN A 5 -23.57 -11.64 -17.33
CA GLN A 5 -23.33 -11.76 -18.77
C GLN A 5 -22.89 -10.44 -19.42
N PHE A 6 -23.49 -9.31 -19.05
CA PHE A 6 -23.09 -7.99 -19.55
C PHE A 6 -21.65 -7.65 -19.15
N PHE A 7 -21.26 -7.95 -17.91
CA PHE A 7 -19.88 -7.75 -17.45
C PHE A 7 -18.88 -8.64 -18.20
N ASN A 8 -19.22 -9.91 -18.42
CA ASN A 8 -18.36 -10.83 -19.17
C ASN A 8 -18.18 -10.39 -20.63
N THR A 9 -19.25 -9.92 -21.29
CA THR A 9 -19.17 -9.40 -22.67
C THR A 9 -18.37 -8.10 -22.74
N ALA A 10 -18.59 -7.17 -21.80
CA ALA A 10 -17.82 -5.93 -21.74
C ALA A 10 -16.32 -6.18 -21.53
N GLN A 11 -15.95 -7.15 -20.68
CA GLN A 11 -14.55 -7.55 -20.50
C GLN A 11 -13.95 -8.19 -21.76
N ALA A 12 -14.68 -9.07 -22.45
CA ALA A 12 -14.20 -9.69 -23.69
C ALA A 12 -13.95 -8.64 -24.80
N VAL A 13 -14.86 -7.67 -24.94
CA VAL A 13 -14.69 -6.56 -25.90
C VAL A 13 -13.49 -5.67 -25.54
N ALA A 14 -13.31 -5.37 -24.25
CA ALA A 14 -12.15 -4.59 -23.78
C ALA A 14 -10.82 -5.33 -24.04
N GLN A 15 -10.77 -6.64 -23.85
CA GLN A 15 -9.61 -7.48 -24.15
C GLN A 15 -9.28 -7.49 -25.64
N MET A 16 -10.25 -7.79 -26.51
CA MET A 16 -10.05 -7.79 -27.96
C MET A 16 -9.59 -6.42 -28.48
N ARG A 17 -10.18 -5.34 -27.95
CA ARG A 17 -9.77 -3.98 -28.28
C ARG A 17 -8.30 -3.73 -27.90
N SER A 18 -7.87 -4.16 -26.71
CA SER A 18 -6.48 -4.03 -26.27
C SER A 18 -5.50 -4.79 -27.18
N GLU A 19 -5.85 -6.03 -27.57
CA GLU A 19 -5.02 -6.85 -28.46
C GLU A 19 -4.90 -6.25 -29.87
N LEU A 20 -6.01 -5.73 -30.42
CA LEU A 20 -6.01 -5.03 -31.70
C LEU A 20 -5.17 -3.76 -31.63
N LEU A 21 -5.33 -2.97 -30.57
CA LEU A 21 -4.53 -1.76 -30.35
C LEU A 21 -3.04 -2.08 -30.29
N GLN A 22 -2.63 -3.11 -29.55
CA GLN A 22 -1.22 -3.50 -29.48
C GLN A 22 -0.67 -4.00 -30.81
N THR A 23 -1.48 -4.74 -31.57
CA THR A 23 -1.09 -5.25 -32.90
C THR A 23 -0.94 -4.11 -33.90
N VAL A 24 -1.94 -3.23 -33.99
CA VAL A 24 -1.92 -2.09 -34.90
C VAL A 24 -0.81 -1.13 -34.52
N ALA A 25 -0.60 -0.86 -33.22
CA ALA A 25 0.40 0.10 -32.77
C ALA A 25 1.85 -0.26 -33.11
N ARG A 26 2.15 -1.57 -33.26
CA ARG A 26 3.48 -2.04 -33.71
C ARG A 26 3.80 -1.66 -35.16
N HIS A 27 2.78 -1.38 -35.97
CA HIS A 27 2.93 -1.11 -37.40
C HIS A 27 2.52 0.32 -37.77
N ASP A 28 1.42 0.79 -37.19
CA ASP A 28 0.84 2.11 -37.39
C ASP A 28 0.25 2.63 -36.05
N PRO A 29 1.06 3.30 -35.22
CA PRO A 29 0.63 3.82 -33.93
C PRO A 29 -0.40 4.95 -34.06
N VAL A 30 -0.49 5.59 -35.23
CA VAL A 30 -1.49 6.62 -35.53
C VAL A 30 -2.83 5.97 -35.73
N LEU A 31 -2.89 4.96 -36.59
CA LEU A 31 -4.10 4.19 -36.83
C LEU A 31 -4.58 3.53 -35.53
N ALA A 32 -3.67 3.07 -34.68
CA ALA A 32 -4.02 2.54 -33.36
C ALA A 32 -4.64 3.61 -32.45
N LEU A 33 -4.11 4.84 -32.45
CA LEU A 33 -4.65 5.95 -31.68
C LEU A 33 -6.04 6.37 -32.18
N ASP A 34 -6.22 6.47 -33.49
CA ASP A 34 -7.52 6.79 -34.10
C ASP A 34 -8.54 5.68 -33.82
N PHE A 35 -8.13 4.42 -33.90
CA PHE A 35 -8.94 3.27 -33.52
C PHE A 35 -9.33 3.31 -32.03
N LEU A 36 -8.39 3.63 -31.11
CA LEU A 36 -8.68 3.78 -29.68
C LEU A 36 -9.78 4.82 -29.46
N ARG A 37 -9.65 5.99 -30.11
CA ARG A 37 -10.60 7.11 -29.98
C ARG A 37 -11.97 6.77 -30.55
N ALA A 38 -12.01 6.15 -31.73
CA ALA A 38 -13.25 5.76 -32.41
C ALA A 38 -14.01 4.66 -31.69
N THR A 39 -13.32 3.83 -30.90
CA THR A 39 -13.91 2.69 -30.16
C THR A 39 -14.06 2.94 -28.67
N ARG A 40 -13.97 4.20 -28.23
CA ARG A 40 -14.17 4.57 -26.82
C ARG A 40 -15.57 4.17 -26.36
N LEU A 41 -15.63 3.30 -25.36
CA LEU A 41 -16.89 2.84 -24.79
C LEU A 41 -17.49 3.96 -23.92
N PRO A 42 -18.77 4.32 -24.09
CA PRO A 42 -19.42 5.28 -23.21
C PRO A 42 -19.46 4.69 -21.80
N HIS A 43 -18.92 5.41 -20.81
CA HIS A 43 -18.92 4.99 -19.41
C HIS A 43 -20.37 4.84 -18.91
N PRO A 44 -20.86 3.61 -18.66
CA PRO A 44 -22.18 3.45 -18.05
C PRO A 44 -22.13 3.99 -16.62
N GLU A 45 -23.17 4.71 -16.20
CA GLU A 45 -23.32 5.24 -14.82
C GLU A 45 -23.13 4.15 -13.75
N ALA A 46 -23.33 2.88 -14.11
CA ALA A 46 -23.07 1.69 -13.30
C ALA A 46 -21.63 1.56 -12.76
N PHE A 47 -20.64 2.26 -13.32
CA PHE A 47 -19.23 2.19 -12.87
C PHE A 47 -18.81 3.33 -11.93
N GLN A 48 -19.72 4.22 -11.53
CA GLN A 48 -19.41 5.36 -10.66
C GLN A 48 -18.95 4.98 -9.23
N GLY A 49 -19.25 3.75 -8.78
CA GLY A 49 -18.86 3.25 -7.44
C GLY A 49 -17.50 2.53 -7.36
N GLN A 50 -16.94 2.11 -8.50
CA GLN A 50 -15.62 1.47 -8.59
C GLN A 50 -14.64 2.48 -9.17
N GLY A 51 -14.23 3.44 -8.34
CA GLY A 51 -13.61 4.71 -8.74
C GLY A 51 -12.59 4.63 -9.87
N ASN A 52 -12.67 5.57 -10.82
CA ASN A 52 -11.72 5.99 -11.87
C ASN A 52 -10.84 4.95 -12.61
N TRP A 53 -10.97 3.64 -12.37
CA TRP A 53 -10.01 2.63 -12.84
C TRP A 53 -10.07 2.41 -14.36
N LEU A 54 -11.27 2.32 -14.93
CA LEU A 54 -11.44 2.18 -16.40
C LEU A 54 -11.04 3.46 -17.15
N LEU A 55 -11.40 4.64 -16.63
CA LEU A 55 -11.00 5.92 -17.23
C LEU A 55 -9.48 6.11 -17.18
N ASN A 56 -8.85 5.77 -16.05
CA ASN A 56 -7.39 5.79 -15.92
C ASN A 56 -6.72 4.79 -16.88
N GLN A 57 -7.28 3.59 -17.05
CA GLN A 57 -6.71 2.58 -17.95
C GLN A 57 -6.76 3.03 -19.42
N GLU A 58 -7.86 3.66 -19.85
CA GLU A 58 -7.96 4.22 -21.20
C GLU A 58 -6.98 5.37 -21.42
N GLN A 59 -6.85 6.30 -20.46
CA GLN A 59 -5.89 7.39 -20.54
C GLN A 59 -4.44 6.89 -20.59
N MET A 60 -4.11 5.82 -19.85
CA MET A 60 -2.79 5.19 -19.89
C MET A 60 -2.48 4.56 -21.26
N LEU A 61 -3.47 3.91 -21.89
CA LEU A 61 -3.33 3.35 -23.24
C LEU A 61 -3.16 4.46 -24.28
N GLU A 62 -3.96 5.53 -24.20
CA GLU A 62 -3.85 6.70 -25.08
C GLU A 62 -2.46 7.33 -24.98
N ALA A 63 -1.95 7.50 -23.76
CA ALA A 63 -0.59 7.99 -23.51
C ALA A 63 0.51 7.10 -24.09
N SER A 64 0.38 5.78 -23.97
CA SER A 64 1.34 4.81 -24.49
C SER A 64 1.40 4.87 -26.02
N LEU A 65 0.23 4.89 -26.68
CA LEU A 65 0.13 5.00 -28.14
C LEU A 65 0.66 6.34 -28.63
N ALA A 66 0.32 7.44 -27.97
CA ALA A 66 0.84 8.75 -28.32
C ALA A 66 2.37 8.82 -28.17
N GLY A 67 2.95 8.11 -27.20
CA GLY A 67 4.40 7.91 -27.09
C GLY A 67 5.00 7.13 -28.27
N GLN A 68 4.31 6.11 -28.77
CA GLN A 68 4.74 5.34 -29.94
C GLN A 68 4.62 6.17 -31.24
N VAL A 69 3.55 6.94 -31.40
CA VAL A 69 3.41 7.93 -32.50
C VAL A 69 4.57 8.91 -32.45
N ALA A 70 4.91 9.45 -31.27
CA ALA A 70 6.02 10.39 -31.11
C ALA A 70 7.38 9.79 -31.47
N ALA A 71 7.51 8.46 -31.36
CA ALA A 71 8.70 7.77 -31.81
C ALA A 71 8.76 7.68 -33.34
N GLN A 72 7.63 7.57 -34.03
CA GLN A 72 7.62 7.38 -35.49
C GLN A 72 7.49 8.70 -36.26
N ASP A 73 6.59 9.58 -35.83
CA ASP A 73 6.36 10.91 -36.39
C ASP A 73 6.22 11.94 -35.24
N PRO A 74 7.30 12.67 -34.91
CA PRO A 74 7.29 13.70 -33.89
C PRO A 74 6.28 14.83 -34.16
N ARG A 75 6.02 15.20 -35.43
CA ARG A 75 5.10 16.29 -35.77
C ARG A 75 3.66 15.86 -35.52
N GLN A 76 3.33 14.64 -35.89
CA GLN A 76 1.99 14.11 -35.66
C GLN A 76 1.71 13.91 -34.17
N ALA A 77 2.69 13.45 -33.41
CA ALA A 77 2.52 13.33 -31.96
C ALA A 77 2.37 14.68 -31.26
N PHE A 78 3.04 15.72 -31.76
CA PHE A 78 2.84 17.07 -31.29
C PHE A 78 1.39 17.52 -31.50
N ASN A 79 0.82 17.33 -32.69
CA ASN A 79 -0.57 17.67 -32.99
C ASN A 79 -1.57 16.89 -32.10
N VAL A 80 -1.32 15.60 -31.89
CA VAL A 80 -2.12 14.75 -30.99
C VAL A 80 -2.07 15.26 -29.55
N ALA A 81 -0.90 15.69 -29.08
CA ALA A 81 -0.74 16.25 -27.75
C ALA A 81 -1.45 17.60 -27.59
N GLU A 82 -1.38 18.48 -28.60
CA GLU A 82 -2.13 19.75 -28.61
C GLU A 82 -3.65 19.49 -28.56
N GLU A 83 -4.15 18.51 -29.33
CA GLU A 83 -5.57 18.14 -29.29
C GLU A 83 -5.98 17.61 -27.91
N SER A 84 -5.18 16.72 -27.31
CA SER A 84 -5.45 16.20 -25.97
C SER A 84 -5.43 17.30 -24.91
N LEU A 85 -4.45 18.21 -24.99
CA LEU A 85 -4.33 19.36 -24.10
C LEU A 85 -5.53 20.32 -24.18
N SER A 86 -6.15 20.45 -25.36
CA SER A 86 -7.37 21.25 -25.51
C SER A 86 -8.53 20.72 -24.64
N ARG A 87 -8.56 19.40 -24.41
CA ARG A 87 -9.58 18.70 -23.60
C ARG A 87 -9.23 18.67 -22.10
N GLY A 88 -7.97 18.83 -21.74
CA GLY A 88 -7.51 18.89 -20.33
C GLY A 88 -6.04 18.55 -20.17
N VAL A 89 -5.47 18.89 -19.01
CA VAL A 89 -4.09 18.51 -18.66
C VAL A 89 -4.10 17.09 -18.09
N THR A 90 -3.44 16.16 -18.77
CA THR A 90 -3.37 14.75 -18.35
C THR A 90 -1.92 14.28 -18.22
N THR A 91 -1.69 13.28 -17.37
CA THR A 91 -0.36 12.68 -17.18
C THR A 91 0.18 12.02 -18.46
N GLY A 92 -0.70 11.65 -19.39
CA GLY A 92 -0.32 11.07 -20.68
C GLY A 92 0.52 12.00 -21.56
N LEU A 93 0.33 13.32 -21.43
CA LEU A 93 1.10 14.33 -22.16
C LEU A 93 2.61 14.26 -21.82
N LEU A 94 2.96 13.81 -20.62
CA LEU A 94 4.35 13.63 -20.19
C LEU A 94 5.06 12.50 -20.94
N GLY A 95 4.31 11.50 -21.41
CA GLY A 95 4.83 10.42 -22.26
C GLY A 95 5.27 10.95 -23.62
N VAL A 96 4.37 11.69 -24.27
CA VAL A 96 4.64 12.34 -25.56
C VAL A 96 5.79 13.34 -25.43
N LEU A 97 5.78 14.16 -24.38
CA LEU A 97 6.81 15.15 -24.13
C LEU A 97 8.22 14.54 -24.02
N ARG A 98 8.38 13.42 -23.32
CA ARG A 98 9.69 12.74 -23.21
C ARG A 98 10.20 12.28 -24.56
N GLN A 99 9.30 11.75 -25.39
CA GLN A 99 9.66 11.26 -26.71
C GLN A 99 9.96 12.40 -27.69
N LEU A 100 9.19 13.49 -27.64
CA LEU A 100 9.49 14.72 -28.38
C LEU A 100 10.82 15.32 -27.94
N ASN A 101 11.12 15.40 -26.64
CA ASN A 101 12.40 15.94 -26.18
C ASN A 101 13.61 15.18 -26.75
N ALA A 102 13.47 13.87 -26.99
CA ALA A 102 14.52 13.06 -27.58
C ALA A 102 14.67 13.24 -29.10
N LYS A 103 13.60 13.56 -29.83
CA LYS A 103 13.56 13.54 -31.31
C LYS A 103 13.36 14.90 -31.96
N ASP A 104 12.58 15.76 -31.33
CA ASP A 104 12.28 17.14 -31.73
C ASP A 104 12.18 18.05 -30.49
N PRO A 105 13.32 18.50 -29.96
CA PRO A 105 13.37 19.35 -28.77
C PRO A 105 12.62 20.68 -28.92
N ALA A 106 12.49 21.20 -30.15
CA ALA A 106 11.77 22.44 -30.42
C ALA A 106 10.27 22.25 -30.19
N SER A 107 9.69 21.18 -30.76
CA SER A 107 8.29 20.80 -30.51
C SER A 107 8.05 20.43 -29.05
N ALA A 108 9.01 19.78 -28.38
CA ALA A 108 8.92 19.49 -26.95
C ALA A 108 8.86 20.76 -26.08
N SER A 109 9.70 21.75 -26.39
CA SER A 109 9.71 23.04 -25.69
C SER A 109 8.40 23.80 -25.90
N LYS A 110 7.88 23.82 -27.14
CA LYS A 110 6.56 24.41 -27.45
C LYS A 110 5.45 23.72 -26.66
N LEU A 111 5.42 22.38 -26.64
CA LEU A 111 4.39 21.63 -25.92
C LEU A 111 4.41 21.95 -24.42
N VAL A 112 5.58 22.17 -23.81
CA VAL A 112 5.64 22.58 -22.40
C VAL A 112 5.12 23.99 -22.19
N ALA A 113 5.41 24.93 -23.08
CA ALA A 113 4.82 26.27 -23.00
C ALA A 113 3.29 26.18 -23.03
N ASP A 114 2.73 25.37 -23.92
CA ASP A 114 1.28 25.17 -24.04
C ASP A 114 0.70 24.51 -22.78
N ILE A 115 1.35 23.47 -22.24
CA ILE A 115 0.92 22.81 -20.99
C ILE A 115 0.96 23.79 -19.82
N VAL A 116 2.05 24.57 -19.67
CA VAL A 116 2.18 25.56 -18.60
C VAL A 116 1.10 26.63 -18.74
N GLN A 117 0.80 27.09 -19.96
CA GLN A 117 -0.28 28.04 -20.21
C GLN A 117 -1.64 27.47 -19.77
N LYS A 118 -1.94 26.20 -20.09
CA LYS A 118 -3.18 25.54 -19.66
C LYS A 118 -3.23 25.35 -18.14
N LEU A 119 -2.13 24.97 -17.51
CA LEU A 119 -2.04 24.84 -16.05
C LEU A 119 -2.35 26.15 -15.31
N ARG A 120 -2.22 27.32 -15.95
CA ARG A 120 -2.59 28.60 -15.32
C ARG A 120 -4.08 28.66 -14.94
N SER A 121 -4.98 28.07 -15.71
CA SER A 121 -6.42 28.03 -15.38
C SER A 121 -6.81 26.91 -14.40
N GLU A 122 -5.95 25.93 -14.16
CA GLU A 122 -6.24 24.77 -13.30
C GLU A 122 -5.99 25.07 -11.81
N ASP A 123 -6.77 24.47 -10.91
CA ASP A 123 -6.47 24.50 -9.47
C ASP A 123 -5.65 23.28 -9.06
N LEU A 124 -4.34 23.47 -8.85
CA LEU A 124 -3.41 22.40 -8.47
C LEU A 124 -3.63 21.86 -7.04
N ARG A 125 -4.59 22.39 -6.28
CA ARG A 125 -4.95 21.84 -4.97
C ARG A 125 -6.00 20.76 -5.11
N GLU A 126 -6.91 20.92 -6.05
CA GLU A 126 -8.08 20.06 -6.24
C GLU A 126 -7.89 19.08 -7.43
N ASN A 127 -7.18 19.50 -8.48
CA ASN A 127 -6.93 18.68 -9.67
C ASN A 127 -5.59 17.92 -9.56
N GLY A 128 -5.65 16.69 -9.02
CA GLY A 128 -4.48 15.84 -8.82
C GLY A 128 -3.67 15.51 -10.10
N GLU A 129 -4.32 15.42 -11.26
CA GLU A 129 -3.62 15.21 -12.54
C GLU A 129 -2.80 16.44 -12.94
N SER A 130 -3.40 17.63 -12.88
CA SER A 130 -2.71 18.89 -13.16
C SER A 130 -1.55 19.12 -12.20
N SER A 131 -1.73 18.81 -10.92
CA SER A 131 -0.64 18.87 -9.93
C SER A 131 0.48 17.90 -10.28
N GLY A 132 0.15 16.64 -10.61
CA GLY A 132 1.14 15.65 -11.01
C GLY A 132 1.96 16.10 -12.24
N VAL A 133 1.28 16.63 -13.26
CA VAL A 133 1.94 17.14 -14.48
C VAL A 133 2.84 18.33 -14.15
N ALA A 134 2.36 19.31 -13.38
CA ALA A 134 3.16 20.48 -12.99
C ALA A 134 4.46 20.07 -12.25
N LEU A 135 4.38 19.10 -11.35
CA LEU A 135 5.52 18.61 -10.57
C LEU A 135 6.53 17.82 -11.41
N GLN A 136 6.03 17.01 -12.34
CA GLN A 136 6.91 16.29 -13.25
C GLN A 136 7.62 17.25 -14.19
N LEU A 137 6.92 18.25 -14.74
CA LEU A 137 7.52 19.30 -15.56
C LEU A 137 8.58 20.08 -14.79
N LEU A 138 8.33 20.40 -13.50
CA LEU A 138 9.29 21.11 -12.67
C LEU A 138 10.62 20.33 -12.54
N THR A 139 10.51 19.00 -12.43
CA THR A 139 11.67 18.11 -12.32
C THR A 139 12.39 17.96 -13.66
N MET A 140 11.64 17.79 -14.75
CA MET A 140 12.19 17.65 -16.10
C MET A 140 12.86 18.93 -16.59
N THR A 141 12.41 20.11 -16.15
CA THR A 141 12.94 21.42 -16.57
C THR A 141 14.00 21.97 -15.62
N ARG A 142 14.50 21.16 -14.68
CA ARG A 142 15.52 21.61 -13.72
C ARG A 142 16.81 22.03 -14.45
N PRO A 143 17.39 23.21 -14.16
CA PRO A 143 18.66 23.65 -14.73
C PRO A 143 19.77 22.66 -14.39
N ALA A 144 20.67 22.39 -15.34
CA ALA A 144 21.77 21.45 -15.16
C ALA A 144 22.68 21.79 -13.95
N GLU A 145 22.79 23.09 -13.60
CA GLU A 145 23.56 23.57 -12.44
C GLU A 145 22.88 23.35 -11.08
N ALA A 146 21.57 23.07 -11.05
CA ALA A 146 20.79 22.92 -9.82
C ALA A 146 20.68 21.47 -9.33
N SER A 147 21.36 20.53 -10.01
CA SER A 147 21.50 19.16 -9.51
C SER A 147 22.55 19.15 -8.40
N PRO A 148 22.21 18.83 -7.13
CA PRO A 148 23.24 18.50 -6.16
C PRO A 148 23.99 17.28 -6.71
N SER A 149 25.30 17.41 -6.87
CA SER A 149 26.19 16.26 -7.02
C SER A 149 26.01 15.40 -5.77
N THR A 150 25.21 14.34 -5.88
CA THR A 150 25.23 13.27 -4.88
C THR A 150 26.67 12.77 -4.85
N PRO A 151 27.37 12.79 -3.70
CA PRO A 151 28.53 11.93 -3.55
C PRO A 151 28.05 10.52 -3.88
N GLN A 152 28.78 9.81 -4.75
CA GLN A 152 28.62 8.38 -4.93
C GLN A 152 28.67 7.73 -3.56
N THR A 153 27.49 7.43 -3.01
CA THR A 153 27.40 6.68 -1.78
C THR A 153 27.64 5.26 -2.21
N GLN A 154 28.72 4.71 -1.67
CA GLN A 154 29.19 3.36 -1.84
C GLN A 154 28.03 2.36 -1.87
N ALA A 155 28.13 1.43 -2.81
CA ALA A 155 27.29 0.26 -2.89
C ALA A 155 27.16 -0.37 -1.49
N LEU A 156 25.92 -0.45 -0.99
CA LEU A 156 25.60 -1.42 0.04
C LEU A 156 25.79 -2.81 -0.58
N PRO A 157 26.51 -3.74 0.08
CA PRO A 157 26.73 -5.07 -0.46
C PRO A 157 25.41 -5.84 -0.44
N VAL A 158 24.85 -6.09 -1.61
CA VAL A 158 23.74 -7.03 -1.79
C VAL A 158 24.34 -8.44 -1.75
N ASN A 159 24.57 -8.96 -0.55
CA ASN A 159 24.86 -10.38 -0.37
C ASN A 159 23.55 -11.16 -0.53
N GLY A 160 23.30 -11.63 -1.75
CA GLY A 160 22.28 -12.62 -2.09
C GLY A 160 22.52 -13.09 -3.52
N PRO A 161 22.66 -14.41 -3.79
CA PRO A 161 23.11 -14.90 -5.08
C PRO A 161 22.04 -14.66 -6.14
N SER A 162 22.35 -13.78 -7.09
CA SER A 162 21.61 -13.69 -8.35
C SER A 162 22.02 -14.88 -9.21
N VAL A 163 21.10 -15.82 -9.40
CA VAL A 163 21.30 -16.94 -10.32
C VAL A 163 21.30 -16.39 -11.74
N VAL A 164 22.47 -16.43 -12.34
CA VAL A 164 22.71 -16.24 -13.77
C VAL A 164 22.12 -17.43 -14.51
N PHE A 165 21.19 -17.17 -15.43
CA PHE A 165 20.97 -18.04 -16.58
C PHE A 165 21.32 -17.23 -17.82
N GLY A 166 22.51 -17.50 -18.35
CA GLY A 166 22.85 -17.15 -19.72
C GLY A 166 22.26 -18.20 -20.67
N ASP A 167 21.90 -17.77 -21.88
CA ASP A 167 22.54 -18.26 -23.11
C ASP A 167 21.94 -17.56 -24.34
N GLY A 168 22.79 -16.89 -25.13
CA GLY A 168 22.43 -16.29 -26.43
C GLY A 168 23.38 -15.18 -26.88
N PRO A 169 24.02 -15.27 -28.07
CA PRO A 169 25.12 -14.40 -28.46
C PRO A 169 24.61 -13.11 -29.12
N GLY A 170 24.79 -11.98 -28.44
CA GLY A 170 24.58 -10.65 -28.98
C GLY A 170 25.57 -9.70 -28.35
N ALA A 171 26.47 -9.15 -29.16
CA ALA A 171 27.63 -8.38 -28.76
C ALA A 171 27.34 -7.29 -27.71
N PHE A 172 28.16 -7.27 -26.66
CA PHE A 172 28.38 -6.09 -25.83
C PHE A 172 29.08 -5.03 -26.68
N VAL A 173 28.32 -4.09 -27.22
CA VAL A 173 28.87 -2.80 -27.63
C VAL A 173 28.83 -1.90 -26.41
N SER A 174 29.98 -1.76 -25.76
CA SER A 174 30.29 -0.59 -24.96
C SER A 174 30.18 0.64 -25.87
N ASN A 175 29.07 1.37 -25.79
CA ASN A 175 29.00 2.71 -26.36
C ASN A 175 29.17 3.73 -25.25
N GLY A 176 30.31 4.42 -25.27
CA GLY A 176 30.59 5.52 -24.37
C GLY A 176 29.60 6.66 -24.54
N GLY A 177 29.31 7.34 -23.42
CA GLY A 177 28.90 8.75 -23.46
C GLY A 177 27.48 9.08 -23.91
N ALA A 178 26.45 8.37 -23.43
CA ALA A 178 25.11 8.96 -23.40
C ALA A 178 24.92 9.66 -22.05
N ARG A 179 25.03 10.99 -22.05
CA ARG A 179 24.56 11.83 -20.92
C ARG A 179 23.10 11.43 -20.65
N SER A 180 22.76 11.21 -19.39
CA SER A 180 21.38 11.08 -18.93
C SER A 180 20.64 12.42 -19.12
N SER A 181 20.31 12.79 -20.36
CA SER A 181 19.62 14.03 -20.68
C SER A 181 18.11 13.87 -20.47
N ASN A 182 17.69 13.64 -19.23
CA ASN A 182 16.29 13.81 -18.83
C ASN A 182 15.92 15.29 -18.61
N SER A 183 16.87 16.22 -18.78
CA SER A 183 16.63 17.66 -18.71
C SER A 183 16.04 18.18 -20.01
N LEU A 184 14.81 18.71 -19.94
CA LEU A 184 14.12 19.43 -21.00
C LEU A 184 14.52 20.91 -20.93
N SER A 185 15.04 21.46 -22.02
CA SER A 185 15.32 22.90 -22.12
C SER A 185 14.05 23.65 -22.53
N ILE A 186 13.67 24.64 -21.74
CA ILE A 186 12.50 25.51 -21.99
C ILE A 186 12.88 26.98 -21.79
N GLU A 187 12.03 27.88 -22.27
CA GLU A 187 12.18 29.31 -22.04
C GLU A 187 12.16 29.63 -20.54
N GLN A 188 13.05 30.54 -20.12
CA GLN A 188 13.18 30.95 -18.72
C GLN A 188 11.86 31.49 -18.15
N GLN A 189 11.09 32.22 -18.96
CA GLN A 189 9.79 32.76 -18.54
C GLN A 189 8.76 31.66 -18.30
N THR A 190 8.63 30.71 -19.24
CA THR A 190 7.76 29.53 -19.10
C THR A 190 8.07 28.76 -17.81
N ARG A 191 9.36 28.62 -17.50
CA ARG A 191 9.80 27.96 -16.27
C ARG A 191 9.46 28.75 -15.01
N ALA A 192 9.68 30.06 -15.04
CA ALA A 192 9.32 30.94 -13.92
C ALA A 192 7.81 30.89 -13.62
N ASP A 193 6.98 30.89 -14.66
CA ASP A 193 5.52 30.82 -14.52
C ASP A 193 5.07 29.49 -13.89
N LEU A 194 5.70 28.36 -14.27
CA LEU A 194 5.46 27.06 -13.66
C LEU A 194 5.81 27.06 -12.17
N ILE A 195 6.96 27.63 -11.80
CA ILE A 195 7.41 27.75 -10.41
C ILE A 195 6.42 28.60 -9.60
N GLU A 196 6.03 29.76 -10.11
CA GLU A 196 5.09 30.65 -9.43
C GLU A 196 3.72 29.99 -9.22
N LYS A 197 3.24 29.23 -10.21
CA LYS A 197 1.99 28.49 -10.09
C LYS A 197 2.05 27.45 -8.97
N ILE A 198 3.14 26.68 -8.89
CA ILE A 198 3.35 25.67 -7.85
C ILE A 198 3.49 26.31 -6.46
N ILE A 199 4.26 27.39 -6.35
CA ILE A 199 4.42 28.13 -5.09
C ILE A 199 3.07 28.68 -4.62
N THR A 200 2.28 29.29 -5.51
CA THR A 200 0.96 29.84 -5.18
C THR A 200 0.01 28.76 -4.66
N ALA A 201 -0.01 27.60 -5.30
CA ALA A 201 -0.82 26.46 -4.87
C ALA A 201 -0.35 25.92 -3.50
N ALA A 202 0.96 25.76 -3.29
CA ALA A 202 1.50 25.26 -2.03
C ALA A 202 1.36 26.26 -0.87
N MET A 203 1.39 27.57 -1.14
CA MET A 203 1.12 28.61 -0.15
C MET A 203 -0.34 28.62 0.31
N SER A 204 -1.27 28.08 -0.47
CA SER A 204 -2.71 28.09 -0.19
C SER A 204 -3.32 26.73 0.14
N VAL A 205 -2.56 25.63 0.00
CA VAL A 205 -3.06 24.27 0.27
C VAL A 205 -3.29 24.01 1.77
N GLN A 206 -4.43 23.43 2.15
CA GLN A 206 -4.66 23.08 3.55
C GLN A 206 -3.92 21.79 3.92
N PRO A 207 -3.35 21.67 5.12
CA PRO A 207 -2.79 20.39 5.56
C PRO A 207 -3.85 19.28 5.51
N ASN A 208 -3.43 18.04 5.23
CA ASN A 208 -4.29 16.83 5.16
C ASN A 208 -5.39 16.81 4.09
N ARG A 209 -5.31 17.63 3.04
CA ARG A 209 -6.17 17.50 1.85
C ARG A 209 -5.48 16.77 0.70
N GLY A 210 -6.26 16.25 -0.24
CA GLY A 210 -5.74 15.77 -1.53
C GLY A 210 -4.86 16.84 -2.19
N GLY A 211 -3.76 16.45 -2.84
CA GLY A 211 -2.81 17.37 -3.46
C GLY A 211 -1.77 18.01 -2.53
N THR A 212 -1.94 17.94 -1.20
CA THR A 212 -1.00 18.53 -0.21
C THR A 212 0.39 17.90 -0.25
N TYR A 213 0.46 16.56 -0.28
CA TYR A 213 1.72 15.83 -0.25
C TYR A 213 2.58 16.08 -1.51
N PRO A 214 2.02 16.01 -2.73
CA PRO A 214 2.76 16.40 -3.94
C PRO A 214 3.29 17.84 -3.91
N LEU A 215 2.47 18.81 -3.46
CA LEU A 215 2.88 20.22 -3.38
C LEU A 215 3.97 20.47 -2.32
N TYR A 216 3.92 19.77 -1.18
CA TYR A 216 4.98 19.83 -0.17
C TYR A 216 6.33 19.36 -0.72
N ASN A 217 6.35 18.23 -1.44
CA ASN A 217 7.57 17.73 -2.07
C ASN A 217 8.11 18.69 -3.13
N ALA A 218 7.23 19.36 -3.86
CA ALA A 218 7.58 20.44 -4.79
C ALA A 218 8.34 21.57 -4.11
N LEU A 219 7.79 22.06 -2.98
CA LEU A 219 8.41 23.12 -2.21
C LEU A 219 9.82 22.72 -1.80
N LYS A 220 10.00 21.51 -1.23
CA LYS A 220 11.32 21.00 -0.86
C LYS A 220 12.29 20.93 -2.04
N ALA A 221 11.82 20.58 -3.23
CA ALA A 221 12.64 20.51 -4.43
C ALA A 221 13.06 21.88 -4.98
N LEU A 222 12.26 22.93 -4.77
CA LEU A 222 12.54 24.31 -5.21
C LEU A 222 13.49 25.05 -4.27
N MET A 223 13.55 24.65 -3.00
CA MET A 223 14.32 25.29 -1.95
C MET A 223 15.79 25.60 -2.32
N PRO A 224 16.60 24.64 -2.81
CA PRO A 224 18.01 24.89 -3.12
C PRO A 224 18.21 25.89 -4.28
N GLU A 225 17.29 25.89 -5.24
CA GLU A 225 17.34 26.78 -6.40
C GLU A 225 16.96 28.22 -6.04
N LEU A 226 15.96 28.37 -5.17
CA LEU A 226 15.52 29.67 -4.66
C LEU A 226 16.49 30.25 -3.63
N GLU A 227 17.28 29.44 -2.93
CA GLU A 227 18.36 29.91 -2.06
C GLU A 227 19.42 30.71 -2.83
N LYS A 228 19.75 30.26 -4.06
CA LYS A 228 20.72 30.94 -4.93
C LYS A 228 20.14 32.17 -5.62
N SER A 229 18.85 32.15 -5.98
CA SER A 229 18.23 33.19 -6.82
C SER A 229 17.33 34.19 -6.07
N ALA A 230 16.71 33.79 -4.95
CA ALA A 230 15.71 34.58 -4.23
C ALA A 230 15.63 34.24 -2.72
N PRO A 231 16.69 34.50 -1.92
CA PRO A 231 16.81 34.06 -0.52
C PRO A 231 15.70 34.58 0.40
N ALA A 232 15.10 35.73 0.10
CA ALA A 232 13.97 36.27 0.88
C ALA A 232 12.70 35.40 0.79
N ARG A 233 12.46 34.75 -0.35
CA ARG A 233 11.27 33.90 -0.55
C ARG A 233 11.41 32.56 0.16
N VAL A 234 12.64 32.05 0.24
CA VAL A 234 13.00 30.79 0.87
C VAL A 234 12.55 30.71 2.32
N ALA A 235 12.70 31.79 3.10
CA ALA A 235 12.28 31.81 4.50
C ALA A 235 10.78 31.54 4.67
N ALA A 236 9.95 32.21 3.87
CA ALA A 236 8.49 32.02 3.88
C ALA A 236 8.09 30.60 3.41
N LEU A 237 8.77 30.07 2.39
CA LEU A 237 8.52 28.71 1.89
C LEU A 237 8.91 27.63 2.90
N ARG A 238 10.00 27.80 3.66
CA ARG A 238 10.37 26.88 4.77
C ARG A 238 9.31 26.85 5.84
N GLN A 239 8.85 28.04 6.28
CA GLN A 239 7.81 28.14 7.29
C GLN A 239 6.52 27.47 6.82
N ARG A 240 6.17 27.66 5.54
CA ARG A 240 5.00 27.00 4.95
C ARG A 240 5.17 25.48 4.89
N ALA A 241 6.30 24.98 4.42
CA ALA A 241 6.59 23.56 4.37
C ALA A 241 6.51 22.90 5.75
N ALA A 242 7.05 23.55 6.79
CA ALA A 242 6.97 23.06 8.17
C ALA A 242 5.52 22.98 8.67
N THR A 243 4.67 23.97 8.33
CA THR A 243 3.24 23.98 8.70
C THR A 243 2.46 22.87 8.00
N ILE A 244 2.80 22.58 6.73
CA ILE A 244 2.19 21.49 5.97
C ILE A 244 2.63 20.14 6.55
N GLU A 245 3.92 20.00 6.86
CA GLU A 245 4.53 18.79 7.41
C GLU A 245 3.98 18.41 8.79
N SER A 246 3.81 19.39 9.69
CA SER A 246 3.18 19.15 10.99
C SER A 246 1.73 18.71 10.87
N GLY A 247 1.06 19.05 9.76
CA GLY A 247 -0.27 18.59 9.48
C GLY A 247 -0.34 17.13 9.07
N PHE A 248 0.66 16.57 8.38
CA PHE A 248 0.56 15.25 7.71
C PHE A 248 0.29 14.05 8.61
N ASN A 249 0.58 14.13 9.91
CA ASN A 249 0.39 12.99 10.80
C ASN A 249 -0.12 13.41 12.20
N PRO A 250 -1.37 13.90 12.30
CA PRO A 250 -1.93 14.31 13.58
C PRO A 250 -2.11 13.13 14.52
N GLN A 251 -2.32 11.91 13.99
CA GLN A 251 -2.35 10.68 14.79
C GLN A 251 -0.98 10.35 15.37
N GLY A 252 0.09 10.42 14.57
CA GLY A 252 1.47 10.18 15.04
C GLY A 252 1.89 11.11 16.17
N ASP A 253 1.48 12.37 16.14
CA ASP A 253 1.77 13.35 17.20
C ASP A 253 1.04 13.05 18.52
N VAL A 254 -0.21 12.57 18.43
CA VAL A 254 -1.00 12.17 19.60
C VAL A 254 -0.37 10.97 20.33
N TRP A 255 0.36 10.11 19.61
CA TRP A 255 1.02 8.93 20.18
C TRP A 255 2.38 9.21 20.82
N LYS A 256 3.14 10.20 20.32
CA LYS A 256 4.51 10.52 20.78
C LYS A 256 4.69 10.55 22.30
N PRO A 257 3.87 11.27 23.09
CA PRO A 257 4.07 11.34 24.55
C PRO A 257 3.78 10.01 25.27
N TYR A 258 3.07 9.08 24.63
CA TYR A 258 2.70 7.79 25.21
C TYR A 258 3.61 6.64 24.74
N GLN A 259 4.50 6.86 23.76
CA GLN A 259 5.38 5.83 23.22
C GLN A 259 6.34 5.27 24.27
N GLU A 260 7.00 6.15 25.04
CA GLU A 260 7.92 5.71 26.11
C GLU A 260 7.17 4.97 27.22
N LEU A 261 5.98 5.47 27.57
CA LEU A 261 5.10 4.83 28.54
C LEU A 261 4.67 3.42 28.10
N MET A 262 4.34 3.23 26.83
CA MET A 262 3.97 1.91 26.30
C MET A 262 5.15 0.94 26.25
N GLN A 263 6.35 1.42 25.93
CA GLN A 263 7.54 0.55 25.81
C GLN A 263 8.15 0.17 27.16
N LYS A 264 8.22 1.11 28.11
CA LYS A 264 8.97 0.95 29.36
C LYS A 264 8.16 1.21 30.63
N GLY A 265 6.97 1.79 30.50
CA GLY A 265 6.12 2.13 31.65
C GLY A 265 5.63 0.90 32.40
N THR A 266 5.28 1.10 33.67
CA THR A 266 4.62 0.07 34.49
C THR A 266 3.13 -0.01 34.18
N VAL A 267 2.49 -1.08 34.63
CA VAL A 267 1.03 -1.25 34.54
C VAL A 267 0.33 -0.05 35.18
N GLU A 268 0.77 0.36 36.37
CA GLU A 268 0.18 1.47 37.13
C GLU A 268 0.33 2.80 36.40
N ALA A 269 1.50 3.07 35.82
CA ALA A 269 1.76 4.30 35.08
C ALA A 269 0.89 4.38 33.81
N MET A 270 0.69 3.25 33.11
CA MET A 270 -0.24 3.18 31.97
C MET A 270 -1.69 3.42 32.39
N LEU A 271 -2.12 2.84 33.51
CA LEU A 271 -3.48 3.02 34.06
C LEU A 271 -3.74 4.45 34.53
N GLU A 272 -2.73 5.15 35.05
CA GLU A 272 -2.85 6.56 35.44
C GLU A 272 -2.92 7.51 34.23
N ALA A 273 -2.23 7.17 33.14
CA ALA A 273 -2.21 7.96 31.92
C ALA A 273 -3.44 7.74 31.03
N ALA A 274 -3.97 6.51 30.99
CA ALA A 274 -5.11 6.12 30.15
C ALA A 274 -6.33 7.07 30.26
N PRO A 275 -6.83 7.47 31.45
CA PRO A 275 -7.98 8.37 31.53
C PRO A 275 -7.70 9.80 31.04
N LYS A 276 -6.42 10.20 30.95
CA LYS A 276 -5.99 11.52 30.46
C LYS A 276 -5.73 11.53 28.95
N ALA A 277 -5.76 10.36 28.29
CA ALA A 277 -5.42 10.21 26.89
C ALA A 277 -6.66 10.29 25.97
N PRO A 278 -6.49 10.67 24.69
CA PRO A 278 -7.54 10.56 23.68
C PRO A 278 -8.08 9.13 23.53
N ALA A 279 -9.30 8.97 23.04
CA ALA A 279 -9.99 7.68 23.00
C ALA A 279 -9.19 6.58 22.28
N GLU A 280 -8.53 6.92 21.16
CA GLU A 280 -7.70 5.99 20.39
C GLU A 280 -6.46 5.52 21.17
N VAL A 281 -5.85 6.39 21.96
CA VAL A 281 -4.66 6.07 22.77
C VAL A 281 -5.06 5.34 24.05
N ARG A 282 -6.15 5.77 24.69
CA ARG A 282 -6.66 5.22 25.94
C ARG A 282 -6.91 3.73 25.86
N ASP A 283 -7.67 3.28 24.85
CA ASP A 283 -8.03 1.86 24.72
C ASP A 283 -6.78 0.99 24.47
N ASN A 284 -5.79 1.53 23.75
CA ASN A 284 -4.51 0.87 23.53
C ASN A 284 -3.59 0.88 24.77
N LEU A 285 -3.63 1.92 25.60
CA LEU A 285 -2.93 1.95 26.88
C LEU A 285 -3.50 0.89 27.83
N TYR A 286 -4.82 0.74 27.90
CA TYR A 286 -5.45 -0.34 28.65
C TYR A 286 -5.05 -1.72 28.10
N MET A 287 -5.01 -1.89 26.78
CA MET A 287 -4.56 -3.15 26.17
C MET A 287 -3.12 -3.50 26.55
N ASN A 288 -2.19 -2.54 26.43
CA ASN A 288 -0.79 -2.75 26.80
C ASN A 288 -0.63 -3.03 28.29
N ALA A 289 -1.34 -2.29 29.15
CA ALA A 289 -1.33 -2.52 30.59
C ALA A 289 -1.85 -3.92 30.96
N ALA A 290 -2.91 -4.39 30.29
CA ALA A 290 -3.44 -5.74 30.49
C ALA A 290 -2.42 -6.82 30.11
N TRP A 291 -1.79 -6.69 28.93
CA TRP A 291 -0.75 -7.63 28.51
C TRP A 291 0.47 -7.62 29.42
N LYS A 292 0.86 -6.45 29.91
CA LYS A 292 1.98 -6.32 30.85
C LYS A 292 1.64 -6.92 32.22
N ALA A 293 0.43 -6.71 32.73
CA ALA A 293 -0.04 -7.35 33.96
C ALA A 293 -0.05 -8.88 33.84
N PHE A 294 -0.44 -9.39 32.66
CA PHE A 294 -0.44 -10.82 32.37
C PHE A 294 0.98 -11.41 32.25
N ASN A 295 1.86 -10.78 31.46
CA ASN A 295 3.18 -11.30 31.15
C ASN A 295 4.19 -11.07 32.28
N ASP A 296 4.32 -9.83 32.75
CA ASP A 296 5.35 -9.43 33.72
C ASP A 296 4.87 -9.65 35.15
N GLY A 297 3.59 -9.35 35.42
CA GLY A 297 2.98 -9.53 36.73
C GLY A 297 2.52 -10.95 37.02
N GLY A 298 2.31 -11.78 35.98
CA GLY A 298 1.74 -13.11 36.13
C GLY A 298 0.32 -13.13 36.69
N ASP A 299 -0.40 -12.00 36.62
CA ASP A 299 -1.72 -11.83 37.20
C ASP A 299 -2.80 -11.74 36.10
N PRO A 300 -3.40 -12.87 35.72
CA PRO A 300 -4.43 -12.90 34.68
C PRO A 300 -5.73 -12.21 35.12
N GLU A 301 -6.04 -12.17 36.42
CA GLU A 301 -7.25 -11.52 36.91
C GLU A 301 -7.11 -10.00 36.82
N ARG A 302 -5.94 -9.46 37.17
CA ARG A 302 -5.64 -8.04 36.96
C ARG A 302 -5.66 -7.68 35.48
N ALA A 303 -5.15 -8.53 34.60
CA ALA A 303 -5.23 -8.31 33.16
C ALA A 303 -6.68 -8.22 32.66
N ARG A 304 -7.56 -9.13 33.13
CA ARG A 304 -8.99 -9.07 32.81
C ARG A 304 -9.64 -7.80 33.32
N GLN A 305 -9.41 -7.41 34.57
CA GLN A 305 -9.95 -6.17 35.16
C GLN A 305 -9.53 -4.93 34.39
N ILE A 306 -8.29 -4.89 33.88
CA ILE A 306 -7.83 -3.77 33.06
C ILE A 306 -8.60 -3.71 31.74
N VAL A 307 -8.83 -4.86 31.09
CA VAL A 307 -9.61 -4.96 29.84
C VAL A 307 -11.03 -4.42 30.00
N ASP A 308 -11.65 -4.52 31.18
CA ASP A 308 -13.00 -3.98 31.44
C ASP A 308 -13.12 -2.48 31.15
N ASN A 309 -12.02 -1.74 31.23
CA ASN A 309 -11.96 -0.30 30.98
C ASN A 309 -11.89 0.07 29.49
N ILE A 310 -11.73 -0.91 28.59
CA ILE A 310 -11.70 -0.67 27.14
C ILE A 310 -13.09 -0.24 26.67
N SER A 311 -13.15 0.90 25.99
CA SER A 311 -14.41 1.56 25.63
C SER A 311 -15.21 0.75 24.60
N ASN A 312 -14.53 0.24 23.58
CA ASN A 312 -15.16 -0.53 22.51
C ASN A 312 -15.52 -1.96 22.98
N PRO A 313 -16.80 -2.37 22.92
CA PRO A 313 -17.24 -3.68 23.41
C PRO A 313 -16.69 -4.86 22.59
N GLN A 314 -16.50 -4.69 21.27
CA GLN A 314 -15.92 -5.74 20.42
C GLN A 314 -14.44 -5.94 20.74
N GLN A 315 -13.68 -4.84 20.89
CA GLN A 315 -12.27 -4.91 21.29
C GLN A 315 -12.11 -5.50 22.69
N ARG A 316 -13.00 -5.13 23.62
CA ARG A 316 -13.03 -5.70 24.98
C ARG A 316 -13.25 -7.20 24.96
N ALA A 317 -14.26 -7.68 24.23
CA ALA A 317 -14.55 -9.10 24.12
C ALA A 317 -13.38 -9.89 23.51
N GLN A 318 -12.77 -9.34 22.45
CA GLN A 318 -11.61 -9.96 21.81
C GLN A 318 -10.38 -9.99 22.75
N ALA A 319 -10.14 -8.92 23.51
CA ALA A 319 -9.04 -8.86 24.46
C ALA A 319 -9.17 -9.89 25.58
N ARG A 320 -10.38 -10.05 26.14
CA ARG A 320 -10.65 -11.11 27.12
C ARG A 320 -10.35 -12.49 26.55
N LYS A 321 -10.86 -12.77 25.34
CA LYS A 321 -10.61 -14.04 24.64
C LYS A 321 -9.12 -14.29 24.45
N ASN A 322 -8.36 -13.28 24.03
CA ASN A 322 -6.92 -13.40 23.84
C ASN A 322 -6.17 -13.69 25.15
N ILE A 323 -6.55 -13.04 26.26
CA ILE A 323 -5.95 -13.31 27.58
C ILE A 323 -6.24 -14.74 28.02
N ASP A 324 -7.48 -15.20 27.87
CA ASP A 324 -7.88 -16.56 28.26
C ASP A 324 -7.15 -17.63 27.43
N GLN A 325 -7.03 -17.41 26.12
CA GLN A 325 -6.24 -18.27 25.23
C GLN A 325 -4.77 -18.30 25.62
N GLN A 326 -4.18 -17.15 25.93
CA GLN A 326 -2.78 -17.07 26.33
C GLN A 326 -2.53 -17.77 27.68
N LEU A 327 -3.48 -17.68 28.62
CA LEU A 327 -3.40 -18.37 29.90
C LEU A 327 -3.45 -19.89 29.72
N GLN A 328 -4.38 -20.39 28.89
CA GLN A 328 -4.44 -21.82 28.56
C GLN A 328 -3.14 -22.29 27.89
N TRP A 329 -2.61 -21.51 26.94
CA TRP A 329 -1.34 -21.82 26.27
C TRP A 329 -0.18 -21.86 27.25
N ARG A 330 -0.10 -20.90 28.17
CA ARG A 330 0.92 -20.86 29.23
C ARG A 330 0.83 -22.09 30.14
N ALA A 331 -0.37 -22.50 30.55
CA ALA A 331 -0.57 -23.71 31.34
C ALA A 331 -0.08 -24.96 30.60
N ALA A 332 -0.45 -25.12 29.32
CA ALA A 332 0.02 -26.23 28.48
C ALA A 332 1.55 -26.22 28.30
N GLN A 333 2.15 -25.04 28.06
CA GLN A 333 3.61 -24.87 27.93
C GLN A 333 4.37 -25.12 29.24
N GLN A 334 3.72 -24.93 30.39
CA GLN A 334 4.30 -25.27 31.70
C GLN A 334 4.14 -26.76 32.05
N GLY A 335 3.38 -27.53 31.26
CA GLY A 335 3.07 -28.93 31.54
C GLY A 335 1.86 -29.13 32.45
N ASN A 336 1.13 -28.06 32.79
CA ASN A 336 -0.10 -28.10 33.58
C ASN A 336 -1.28 -28.51 32.69
N PHE A 337 -1.21 -29.68 32.07
CA PHE A 337 -2.20 -30.12 31.09
C PHE A 337 -3.61 -30.29 31.67
N ALA A 338 -3.73 -30.68 32.94
CA ALA A 338 -5.03 -30.79 33.61
C ALA A 338 -5.75 -29.44 33.70
N GLU A 339 -5.02 -28.38 34.07
CA GLU A 339 -5.53 -27.01 34.12
C GLU A 339 -5.89 -26.52 32.71
N ALA A 340 -4.99 -26.71 31.73
CA ALA A 340 -5.24 -26.31 30.34
C ALA A 340 -6.49 -27.00 29.76
N ARG A 341 -6.71 -28.29 30.05
CA ARG A 341 -7.93 -29.02 29.65
C ARG A 341 -9.18 -28.49 30.35
N GLN A 342 -9.09 -28.18 31.65
CA GLN A 342 -10.21 -27.57 32.37
C GLN A 342 -10.60 -26.22 31.75
N MET A 343 -9.62 -25.42 31.35
CA MET A 343 -9.88 -24.15 30.65
C MET A 343 -10.52 -24.38 29.28
N ALA A 344 -10.01 -25.33 28.50
CA ALA A 344 -10.60 -25.70 27.21
C ALA A 344 -12.08 -26.13 27.35
N SER A 345 -12.43 -26.88 28.40
CA SER A 345 -13.81 -27.35 28.63
C SER A 345 -14.84 -26.23 28.78
N ARG A 346 -14.41 -25.03 29.20
CA ARG A 346 -15.24 -23.83 29.40
C ARG A 346 -15.45 -23.02 28.12
N LEU A 347 -14.79 -23.37 27.03
CA LEU A 347 -14.98 -22.70 25.74
C LEU A 347 -16.42 -22.93 25.24
N PRO A 348 -17.04 -21.94 24.57
CA PRO A 348 -18.47 -21.98 24.29
C PRO A 348 -18.84 -22.94 23.16
N THR A 349 -17.95 -23.18 22.20
CA THR A 349 -18.22 -24.01 21.01
C THR A 349 -17.41 -25.30 21.00
N VAL A 350 -17.92 -26.34 20.35
CA VAL A 350 -17.22 -27.64 20.23
C VAL A 350 -15.92 -27.47 19.43
N GLU A 351 -15.95 -26.61 18.41
CA GLU A 351 -14.82 -26.33 17.53
C GLU A 351 -13.67 -25.66 18.29
N GLU A 352 -13.98 -24.68 19.15
CA GLU A 352 -12.98 -24.04 20.00
C GLU A 352 -12.41 -25.02 21.04
N LYS A 353 -13.24 -25.91 21.60
CA LYS A 353 -12.78 -26.98 22.50
C LYS A 353 -11.81 -27.93 21.80
N VAL A 354 -12.16 -28.41 20.60
CA VAL A 354 -11.31 -29.32 19.82
C VAL A 354 -9.99 -28.65 19.46
N THR A 355 -10.03 -27.40 18.98
CA THR A 355 -8.83 -26.63 18.64
C THR A 355 -7.90 -26.50 19.85
N ALA A 356 -8.46 -26.16 21.01
CA ALA A 356 -7.73 -26.06 22.27
C ALA A 356 -7.11 -27.39 22.70
N LEU A 357 -7.86 -28.49 22.63
CA LEU A 357 -7.37 -29.82 23.00
C LEU A 357 -6.26 -30.30 22.06
N VAL A 358 -6.38 -30.08 20.74
CA VAL A 358 -5.31 -30.40 19.78
C VAL A 358 -4.03 -29.64 20.09
N GLN A 359 -4.12 -28.35 20.47
CA GLN A 359 -2.95 -27.57 20.90
C GLN A 359 -2.32 -28.12 22.18
N ILE A 360 -3.14 -28.51 23.17
CA ILE A 360 -2.67 -29.12 24.42
C ILE A 360 -1.96 -30.44 24.14
N ALA A 361 -2.51 -31.28 23.25
CA ALA A 361 -1.89 -32.53 22.83
C ALA A 361 -0.55 -32.30 22.12
N GLY A 362 -0.46 -31.29 21.25
CA GLY A 362 0.79 -30.88 20.62
C GLY A 362 1.84 -30.43 21.64
N ALA A 363 1.44 -29.64 22.64
CA ALA A 363 2.34 -29.23 23.73
C ALA A 363 2.83 -30.45 24.55
N ALA A 364 1.94 -31.38 24.89
CA ALA A 364 2.28 -32.62 25.59
C ALA A 364 3.26 -33.49 24.76
N SER A 365 2.96 -33.69 23.47
CA SER A 365 3.83 -34.40 22.54
C SER A 365 5.22 -33.75 22.45
N SER A 366 5.29 -32.42 22.33
CA SER A 366 6.58 -31.71 22.22
C SER A 366 7.46 -31.86 23.47
N LYS A 367 6.84 -32.11 24.62
CA LYS A 367 7.51 -32.39 25.91
C LYS A 367 7.80 -33.87 26.13
N GLY A 368 7.46 -34.74 25.18
CA GLY A 368 7.66 -36.19 25.27
C GLY A 368 6.57 -36.94 26.05
N ASP A 369 5.51 -36.27 26.50
CA ASP A 369 4.38 -36.90 27.18
C ASP A 369 3.35 -37.42 26.17
N LYS A 370 3.73 -38.51 25.50
CA LYS A 370 2.90 -39.19 24.51
C LYS A 370 1.58 -39.69 25.09
N GLN A 371 1.57 -40.13 26.35
CA GLN A 371 0.38 -40.68 26.99
C GLN A 371 -0.67 -39.58 27.19
N THR A 372 -0.28 -38.43 27.74
CA THR A 372 -1.19 -37.29 27.89
C THR A 372 -1.67 -36.78 26.54
N ALA A 373 -0.78 -36.70 25.54
CA ALA A 373 -1.16 -36.27 24.19
C ALA A 373 -2.27 -37.16 23.60
N LEU A 374 -2.13 -38.50 23.69
CA LEU A 374 -3.14 -39.45 23.20
C LEU A 374 -4.47 -39.35 23.98
N GLN A 375 -4.42 -39.17 25.29
CA GLN A 375 -5.63 -38.98 26.11
C GLN A 375 -6.39 -37.71 25.74
N VAL A 376 -5.66 -36.60 25.51
CA VAL A 376 -6.25 -35.32 25.12
C VAL A 376 -6.86 -35.38 23.72
N LEU A 377 -6.21 -36.06 22.78
CA LEU A 377 -6.78 -36.26 21.44
C LEU A 377 -8.01 -37.17 21.47
N ALA A 378 -8.05 -38.17 22.35
CA ALA A 378 -9.23 -39.02 22.53
C ALA A 378 -10.42 -38.22 23.09
N GLU A 379 -10.16 -37.29 24.02
CA GLU A 379 -11.17 -36.33 24.49
C GLU A 379 -11.67 -35.44 23.34
N ALA A 380 -10.77 -34.90 22.52
CA ALA A 380 -11.15 -34.08 21.36
C ALA A 380 -12.02 -34.86 20.37
N ARG A 381 -11.68 -36.12 20.11
CA ARG A 381 -12.46 -37.02 19.25
C ARG A 381 -13.86 -37.26 19.82
N GLY A 382 -13.96 -37.57 21.11
CA GLY A 382 -15.25 -37.84 21.76
C GLY A 382 -16.23 -36.65 21.74
N LEU A 383 -15.74 -35.42 21.56
CA LEU A 383 -16.59 -34.24 21.37
C LEU A 383 -17.25 -34.17 19.98
N LEU A 384 -16.68 -34.85 18.99
CA LEU A 384 -17.17 -34.88 17.60
C LEU A 384 -17.98 -36.15 17.27
N ASP A 385 -17.87 -37.20 18.09
CA ASP A 385 -18.61 -38.45 17.89
C ASP A 385 -20.14 -38.23 17.97
N GLY A 386 -20.87 -38.66 16.93
CA GLY A 386 -22.35 -38.68 16.91
C GLY A 386 -23.06 -37.41 16.44
N GLN A 387 -22.35 -36.42 15.87
CA GLN A 387 -22.96 -35.21 15.28
C GLN A 387 -22.91 -35.20 13.75
N ALA A 388 -23.87 -34.54 13.10
CA ALA A 388 -23.86 -34.37 11.65
C ALA A 388 -22.69 -33.46 11.22
N HIS A 389 -21.85 -33.95 10.31
CA HIS A 389 -20.65 -33.24 9.85
C HIS A 389 -20.98 -32.03 8.98
N GLY A 390 -21.10 -30.85 9.60
CA GLY A 390 -20.94 -29.59 8.89
C GLY A 390 -19.46 -29.36 8.52
N TYR A 391 -19.21 -28.40 7.62
CA TYR A 391 -17.86 -28.09 7.13
C TYR A 391 -16.84 -27.79 8.26
N ALA A 392 -17.28 -27.10 9.32
CA ALA A 392 -16.44 -26.78 10.47
C ALA A 392 -16.05 -28.02 11.29
N GLN A 393 -17.00 -28.94 11.50
CA GLN A 393 -16.76 -30.18 12.24
C GLN A 393 -15.84 -31.13 11.46
N PHE A 394 -16.03 -31.24 10.14
CA PHE A 394 -15.12 -32.00 9.27
C PHE A 394 -13.68 -31.47 9.33
N THR A 395 -13.52 -30.14 9.32
CA THR A 395 -12.19 -29.50 9.45
C THR A 395 -11.55 -29.80 10.81
N ALA A 396 -12.31 -29.69 11.90
CA ALA A 396 -11.83 -30.02 13.24
C ALA A 396 -11.43 -31.51 13.37
N TRP A 397 -12.14 -32.38 12.67
CA TRP A 397 -11.87 -33.80 12.66
C TRP A 397 -10.58 -34.17 11.91
N LEU A 398 -10.32 -33.53 10.75
CA LEU A 398 -9.04 -33.63 10.06
C LEU A 398 -7.87 -33.09 10.90
N GLN A 399 -8.10 -32.04 11.70
CA GLN A 399 -7.07 -31.54 12.63
C GLN A 399 -6.71 -32.57 13.69
N ILE A 400 -7.69 -33.29 14.24
CA ILE A 400 -7.45 -34.39 15.20
C ILE A 400 -6.67 -35.51 14.52
N ALA A 401 -7.07 -35.94 13.32
CA ALA A 401 -6.35 -36.97 12.58
C ALA A 401 -4.88 -36.58 12.34
N SER A 402 -4.63 -35.35 11.87
CA SER A 402 -3.28 -34.83 11.67
C SER A 402 -2.46 -34.80 12.97
N ALA A 403 -3.10 -34.56 14.13
CA ALA A 403 -2.44 -34.56 15.42
C ALA A 403 -2.12 -35.97 15.93
N TYR A 404 -2.90 -36.97 15.54
CA TYR A 404 -2.60 -38.38 15.81
C TYR A 404 -1.42 -38.90 14.98
N ALA A 405 -1.23 -38.46 13.73
CA ALA A 405 -0.22 -39.02 12.81
C ALA A 405 1.19 -39.23 13.41
N PRO A 406 1.81 -38.28 14.14
CA PRO A 406 3.12 -38.50 14.77
C PRO A 406 3.08 -39.37 16.04
N LEU A 407 1.91 -39.60 16.63
CA LEU A 407 1.70 -40.32 17.89
C LEU A 407 1.21 -41.75 17.68
N ASP A 408 0.28 -41.95 16.76
CA ASP A 408 -0.41 -43.19 16.44
C ASP A 408 -0.92 -43.11 14.99
N ALA A 409 -0.16 -43.72 14.07
CA ALA A 409 -0.46 -43.68 12.64
C ALA A 409 -1.73 -44.47 12.29
N ASP A 410 -2.00 -45.57 12.99
CA ASP A 410 -3.18 -46.41 12.76
C ASP A 410 -4.45 -45.67 13.19
N ALA A 411 -4.41 -45.00 14.34
CA ALA A 411 -5.52 -44.15 14.80
C ALA A 411 -5.76 -42.95 13.87
N SER A 412 -4.69 -42.34 13.36
CA SER A 412 -4.79 -41.26 12.36
C SER A 412 -5.46 -41.74 11.07
N PHE A 413 -5.09 -42.91 10.57
CA PHE A 413 -5.63 -43.46 9.33
C PHE A 413 -7.10 -43.85 9.49
N ALA A 414 -7.43 -44.55 10.57
CA ALA A 414 -8.80 -44.93 10.90
C ALA A 414 -9.73 -43.71 11.08
N LEU A 415 -9.18 -42.58 11.56
CA LEU A 415 -9.90 -41.32 11.53
C LEU A 415 -10.15 -40.93 10.08
N VAL A 416 -9.14 -40.62 9.26
CA VAL A 416 -9.36 -40.13 7.87
C VAL A 416 -10.34 -40.97 7.01
N GLU A 417 -10.46 -42.27 7.24
CA GLU A 417 -11.38 -43.16 6.51
C GLU A 417 -12.85 -43.17 6.98
N SER A 418 -13.17 -42.63 8.17
CA SER A 418 -14.55 -42.61 8.71
C SER A 418 -15.38 -41.41 8.26
#